data_AF-E6XGY7-F1
#
_entry.id   AF-E6XGY7-F1
#
_cell.length_a   1.000
_cell.length_b   1.000
_cell.length_c   1.000
_cell.angle_alpha   90.00
_cell.angle_beta   90.00
_cell.angle_gamma   90.00
#
_symmetry.space_group_name_H-M   'P 1'
#
loop_
_entity.id
_entity.type
_entity.pdbx_description
1 polymer ?
#
loop_
_entity_poly.entity_id
_entity_poly.type
_entity_poly.pdbx_seq_one_letter_code
_entity_poly.pdbx_strand_id
1 'polypeptide(L)'
;MFLADKILELFTFLKSVSDEIIPELSKIHLAGWNGSENPLDVFLAGEFEEWQSWQSKQNFNREYIVSLIQLPEPDTWLFVGVYHSISSSWNKDHYDYVTKQIEAFEPYSGRLKVSY
;
A
#
# COMPACT_ATOMS: atom_id res chain seq x y z
N MET A 1 6.83 19.52 -9.18
CA MET A 1 5.65 20.24 -8.66
C MET A 1 4.46 19.30 -8.63
N PHE A 2 4.05 18.73 -9.77
CA PHE A 2 2.89 17.81 -9.91
C PHE A 2 2.82 16.61 -8.96
N LEU A 3 3.92 15.87 -8.72
CA LEU A 3 3.90 14.68 -7.86
C LEU A 3 3.55 14.99 -6.40
N ALA A 4 4.02 16.13 -5.87
CA ALA A 4 3.75 16.53 -4.49
C ALA A 4 2.26 16.87 -4.28
N ASP A 5 1.65 17.52 -5.26
CA ASP A 5 0.23 17.89 -5.23
C ASP A 5 -0.66 16.63 -5.25
N LYS A 6 -0.29 15.61 -6.03
CA LYS A 6 -1.00 14.33 -6.08
C LYS A 6 -0.89 13.51 -4.80
N ILE A 7 0.28 13.51 -4.17
CA ILE A 7 0.46 12.91 -2.84
C ILE A 7 -0.40 13.65 -1.80
N LEU A 8 -0.47 14.98 -1.89
CA LEU A 8 -1.31 15.79 -1.01
C LEU A 8 -2.80 15.50 -1.21
N GLU A 9 -3.27 15.33 -2.45
CA GLU A 9 -4.67 14.94 -2.74
C GLU A 9 -5.01 13.57 -2.12
N LEU A 10 -4.13 12.57 -2.29
CA LEU A 10 -4.31 11.25 -1.69
C LEU A 10 -4.44 11.34 -0.16
N PHE A 11 -3.49 12.00 0.51
CA PHE A 11 -3.55 12.11 1.97
C PHE A 11 -4.68 13.01 2.46
N THR A 12 -5.12 13.99 1.67
CA THR A 12 -6.33 14.77 1.96
C THR A 12 -7.57 13.86 2.01
N PHE A 13 -7.71 12.97 1.01
CA PHE A 13 -8.78 11.97 1.01
C PHE A 13 -8.65 11.01 2.19
N LEU A 14 -7.47 10.41 2.41
CA LEU A 14 -7.27 9.43 3.49
C LEU A 14 -7.60 10.02 4.87
N LYS A 15 -7.14 11.26 5.12
CA LYS A 15 -7.43 12.00 6.34
C LYS A 15 -8.92 12.28 6.55
N SER A 16 -9.71 12.39 5.48
CA SER A 16 -11.15 12.58 5.58
C SER A 16 -11.90 11.33 6.03
N VAL A 17 -11.29 10.15 5.87
CA VAL A 17 -11.83 8.85 6.30
C VAL A 17 -11.34 8.50 7.71
N SER A 18 -10.06 8.74 7.99
CA SER A 18 -9.44 8.58 9.31
C SER A 18 -8.33 9.61 9.47
N ASP A 19 -8.44 10.46 10.50
CA ASP A 19 -7.54 11.59 10.75
C ASP A 19 -6.12 11.17 11.16
N GLU A 20 -5.93 9.92 11.55
CA GLU A 20 -4.65 9.29 11.87
C GLU A 20 -3.79 9.05 10.62
N ILE A 21 -4.39 8.90 9.43
CA ILE A 21 -3.67 8.58 8.21
C ILE A 21 -3.07 9.84 7.59
N ILE A 22 -1.89 10.20 8.07
CA ILE A 22 -1.11 11.36 7.64
C ILE A 22 0.22 10.95 6.99
N PRO A 23 0.80 11.80 6.11
CA PRO A 23 2.04 11.49 5.40
C PRO A 23 3.21 11.08 6.31
N GLU A 24 3.33 11.72 7.47
CA GLU A 24 4.47 11.56 8.39
C GLU A 24 4.49 10.17 9.05
N LEU A 25 3.31 9.58 9.26
CA LEU A 25 3.13 8.26 9.86
C LEU A 25 2.97 7.15 8.83
N SER A 26 2.97 7.48 7.53
CA SER A 26 2.62 6.55 6.47
C SER A 26 3.76 6.28 5.49
N LYS A 27 3.86 5.03 5.04
CA LYS A 27 4.67 4.61 3.89
C LYS A 27 3.74 4.32 2.72
N ILE A 28 3.93 5.01 1.59
CA ILE A 28 3.28 4.59 0.33
C ILE A 28 4.03 3.37 -0.21
N HIS A 29 3.35 2.24 -0.33
CA HIS A 29 3.85 1.03 -0.97
C HIS A 29 3.33 0.97 -2.41
N LEU A 30 4.25 1.00 -3.36
CA LEU A 30 3.96 0.92 -4.79
C LEU A 30 4.29 -0.49 -5.27
N ALA A 31 3.28 -1.35 -5.35
CA ALA A 31 3.42 -2.72 -5.83
C ALA A 31 3.41 -2.75 -7.36
N GLY A 32 4.51 -3.18 -7.96
CA GLY A 32 4.65 -3.44 -9.40
C GLY A 32 5.02 -4.90 -9.66
N TRP A 33 5.11 -5.28 -10.94
CA TRP A 33 5.53 -6.62 -11.32
C TRP A 33 6.92 -6.95 -10.76
N ASN A 34 7.03 -8.06 -10.03
CA ASN A 34 8.27 -8.47 -9.36
C ASN A 34 9.18 -9.36 -10.24
N GLY A 35 8.80 -9.61 -11.51
CA GLY A 35 9.48 -10.55 -12.41
C GLY A 35 8.82 -11.94 -12.47
N SER A 36 7.87 -12.23 -11.58
CA SER A 36 7.19 -13.52 -11.46
C SER A 36 5.67 -13.37 -11.35
N GLU A 37 5.21 -12.55 -10.42
CA GLU A 37 3.81 -12.36 -10.07
C GLU A 37 3.37 -10.93 -10.39
N ASN A 38 2.18 -10.80 -10.97
CA ASN A 38 1.54 -9.51 -11.15
C ASN A 38 0.72 -9.18 -9.89
N PRO A 39 1.01 -8.07 -9.18
CA PRO A 39 0.32 -7.74 -7.94
C PRO A 39 -1.20 -7.58 -8.12
N LEU A 40 -1.68 -7.18 -9.30
CA LEU A 40 -3.12 -7.11 -9.56
C LEU A 40 -3.79 -8.49 -9.54
N ASP A 41 -3.13 -9.51 -10.12
CA ASP A 41 -3.65 -10.87 -10.11
C ASP A 41 -3.65 -11.45 -8.69
N VAL A 42 -2.59 -11.20 -7.93
CA VAL A 42 -2.48 -11.57 -6.50
C VAL A 42 -3.60 -10.92 -5.66
N PHE A 43 -3.90 -9.64 -5.92
CA PHE A 43 -5.02 -8.95 -5.27
C PHE A 43 -6.37 -9.53 -5.63
N LEU A 44 -6.62 -9.83 -6.90
CA LEU A 44 -7.87 -10.44 -7.35
C LEU A 44 -8.04 -11.88 -6.81
N ALA A 45 -6.94 -12.57 -6.51
CA ALA A 45 -6.94 -13.86 -5.83
C ALA A 45 -7.22 -13.77 -4.32
N GLY A 46 -7.19 -12.56 -3.73
CA GLY A 46 -7.35 -12.36 -2.29
C GLY A 46 -6.07 -12.59 -1.46
N GLU A 47 -4.92 -12.64 -2.11
CA GLU A 47 -3.63 -13.02 -1.50
C GLU A 47 -2.69 -11.82 -1.26
N PHE A 48 -3.14 -10.59 -1.57
CA PHE A 48 -2.29 -9.40 -1.55
C PHE A 48 -1.70 -9.07 -0.18
N GLU A 49 -2.42 -9.32 0.92
CA GLU A 49 -1.88 -9.03 2.25
C GLU A 49 -0.69 -9.94 2.59
N GLU A 50 -0.84 -11.24 2.38
CA GLU A 50 0.23 -12.21 2.59
C GLU A 50 1.43 -11.87 1.70
N TRP A 51 1.16 -11.59 0.42
CA TRP A 51 2.18 -11.23 -0.54
C TRP A 51 2.93 -9.94 -0.19
N GLN A 52 2.24 -8.86 0.19
CA GLN A 52 2.90 -7.59 0.53
C GLN A 52 3.68 -7.69 1.85
N SER A 53 3.26 -8.56 2.77
CA SER A 53 3.91 -8.73 4.08
C SER A 53 5.34 -9.27 3.96
N TRP A 54 5.65 -9.94 2.85
CA TRP A 54 7.00 -10.32 2.49
C TRP A 54 7.78 -9.13 1.91
N GLN A 55 8.94 -8.81 2.47
CA GLN A 55 9.80 -7.72 1.96
C GLN A 55 11.28 -8.09 1.99
N SER A 56 12.00 -7.86 0.88
CA SER A 56 13.47 -8.07 0.82
C SER A 56 14.28 -7.11 1.69
N LYS A 57 13.68 -6.03 2.17
CA LYS A 57 14.27 -4.99 3.01
C LYS A 57 13.25 -4.54 4.05
N GLN A 58 13.71 -3.82 5.07
CA GLN A 58 12.83 -3.27 6.11
C GLN A 58 12.05 -2.03 5.60
N ASN A 59 11.12 -2.24 4.66
CA ASN A 59 10.44 -1.18 3.92
C ASN A 59 9.23 -0.55 4.63
N PHE A 60 8.60 -1.26 5.58
CA PHE A 60 7.43 -0.76 6.32
C PHE A 60 7.81 -0.26 7.71
N ASN A 61 8.73 0.71 7.74
CA ASN A 61 9.25 1.33 8.95
C ASN A 61 8.38 2.50 9.47
N ARG A 62 7.13 2.58 9.01
CA ARG A 62 6.14 3.58 9.39
C ARG A 62 4.94 2.87 10.01
N GLU A 63 4.17 3.59 10.81
CA GLU A 63 3.00 3.04 11.50
C GLU A 63 1.94 2.53 10.52
N TYR A 64 1.78 3.25 9.42
CA TYR A 64 0.82 2.93 8.36
C TYR A 64 1.49 2.61 7.04
N ILE A 65 0.88 1.70 6.29
CA ILE A 65 1.22 1.37 4.91
C ILE A 65 0.02 1.74 4.05
N VAL A 66 0.22 2.61 3.06
CA VAL A 66 -0.78 2.96 2.05
C VAL A 66 -0.41 2.17 0.79
N SER A 67 -1.15 1.11 0.50
CA SER A 67 -0.79 0.17 -0.56
C SER A 67 -1.51 0.49 -1.86
N LEU A 68 -0.71 0.61 -2.92
CA LEU A 68 -1.12 0.92 -4.27
C LEU A 68 -0.54 -0.12 -5.23
N ILE A 69 -1.36 -0.59 -6.19
CA ILE A 69 -0.95 -1.53 -7.23
C ILE A 69 -0.83 -0.80 -8.56
N GLN A 70 0.26 -1.03 -9.29
CA GLN A 70 0.43 -0.48 -10.63
C GLN A 70 -0.65 -1.03 -11.58
N LEU A 71 -1.34 -0.14 -12.28
CA LEU A 71 -2.25 -0.51 -13.35
C LEU A 71 -1.55 -0.45 -14.73
N PRO A 72 -2.11 -1.11 -15.77
CA PRO A 72 -1.57 -1.02 -17.13
C PRO A 72 -1.60 0.40 -17.70
N GLU A 73 -2.54 1.24 -17.27
CA GLU A 73 -2.57 2.64 -17.66
C GLU A 73 -1.35 3.39 -17.08
N PRO A 74 -0.65 4.22 -17.89
CA PRO A 74 0.51 4.97 -17.42
C PRO A 74 0.22 5.79 -16.17
N ASP A 75 1.19 5.79 -15.24
CA ASP A 75 1.20 6.55 -13.99
C ASP A 75 -0.06 6.38 -13.14
N THR A 76 -0.80 5.27 -13.34
CA THR A 76 -2.07 5.01 -12.67
C THR A 76 -1.93 3.84 -11.71
N TRP A 77 -2.51 4.01 -10.54
CA TRP A 77 -2.38 3.08 -9.43
C TRP A 77 -3.75 2.77 -8.85
N LEU A 78 -3.99 1.51 -8.52
CA LEU A 78 -5.18 1.05 -7.82
C LEU A 78 -4.90 1.09 -6.32
N PHE A 79 -5.72 1.83 -5.57
CA PHE A 79 -5.68 1.77 -4.12
C PHE A 79 -6.23 0.43 -3.63
N VAL A 80 -5.44 -0.28 -2.82
CA VAL A 80 -5.81 -1.62 -2.32
C VAL A 80 -5.87 -1.72 -0.80
N GLY A 81 -5.56 -0.65 -0.08
CA GLY A 81 -5.86 -0.56 1.35
C GLY A 81 -4.89 0.33 2.13
N VAL A 82 -5.25 0.55 3.39
CA VAL A 82 -4.32 1.03 4.43
C VAL A 82 -4.17 -0.06 5.48
N TYR A 83 -2.93 -0.27 5.94
CA TYR A 83 -2.58 -1.29 6.90
C TYR A 83 -1.76 -0.69 8.05
N HIS A 84 -1.95 -1.17 9.27
CA HIS A 84 -0.97 -1.01 10.34
C HIS A 84 0.24 -1.91 10.08
N SER A 85 1.44 -1.37 10.22
CA SER A 85 2.68 -2.14 10.32
C SER A 85 2.95 -2.43 11.80
N ILE A 86 2.69 -3.65 12.25
CA ILE A 86 2.72 -4.01 13.68
C ILE A 86 4.12 -4.41 14.11
N SER A 87 4.75 -5.32 13.37
CA SER A 87 6.10 -5.80 13.65
C SER A 87 6.73 -6.40 12.40
N SER A 88 8.04 -6.62 12.48
CA SER A 88 8.82 -7.31 11.44
C SER A 88 9.81 -8.28 12.08
N SER A 89 9.98 -9.44 11.48
CA SER A 89 11.04 -10.40 11.83
C SER A 89 11.90 -10.69 10.61
N TRP A 90 13.20 -10.94 10.83
CA TRP A 90 14.08 -11.42 9.76
C TRP A 90 13.95 -12.94 9.64
N ASN A 91 13.65 -13.42 8.44
CA ASN A 91 13.50 -14.83 8.11
C ASN A 91 14.47 -15.20 6.98
N LYS A 92 15.65 -15.68 7.37
CA LYS A 92 16.77 -16.15 6.51
C LYS A 92 17.31 -15.13 5.50
N ASP A 93 16.47 -14.65 4.59
CA ASP A 93 16.79 -13.79 3.44
C ASP A 93 15.76 -12.66 3.22
N HIS A 94 14.70 -12.56 4.02
CA HIS A 94 13.68 -11.51 3.91
C HIS A 94 13.15 -11.07 5.28
N TYR A 95 12.33 -10.03 5.26
CA TYR A 95 11.52 -9.60 6.39
C TYR A 95 10.08 -10.08 6.20
N ASP A 96 9.56 -10.75 7.22
CA ASP A 96 8.15 -11.03 7.36
C ASP A 96 7.53 -9.95 8.23
N TYR A 97 6.53 -9.26 7.69
CA TYR A 97 5.76 -8.26 8.43
C TYR A 97 4.48 -8.86 8.98
N VAL A 98 4.13 -8.47 10.20
CA VAL A 98 2.75 -8.60 10.69
C VAL A 98 2.05 -7.29 10.37
N THR A 99 1.07 -7.36 9.48
CA THR A 99 0.21 -6.21 9.15
C THR A 99 -1.22 -6.44 9.60
N LYS A 100 -2.01 -5.37 9.65
CA LYS A 100 -3.45 -5.47 9.83
C LYS A 100 -4.16 -4.42 9.01
N GLN A 101 -5.10 -4.83 8.17
CA GLN A 101 -5.90 -3.90 7.38
C GLN A 101 -6.76 -3.00 8.27
N ILE A 102 -6.89 -1.74 7.88
CA ILE A 102 -7.77 -0.77 8.52
C ILE A 102 -9.13 -0.80 7.82
N GLU A 103 -10.13 -1.34 8.51
CA GLU A 103 -11.48 -1.62 7.98
C GLU A 103 -12.15 -0.39 7.35
N ALA A 104 -11.90 0.81 7.89
CA ALA A 104 -12.45 2.07 7.38
C ALA A 104 -12.12 2.33 5.89
N PHE A 105 -11.04 1.72 5.37
CA PHE A 105 -10.60 1.89 3.99
C PHE A 105 -11.03 0.75 3.05
N GLU A 106 -11.60 -0.34 3.56
CA GLU A 106 -12.08 -1.47 2.74
C GLU A 106 -13.05 -1.05 1.63
N PRO A 107 -14.02 -0.14 1.84
CA PRO A 107 -14.97 0.26 0.80
C PRO A 107 -14.33 0.90 -0.43
N TYR A 108 -13.09 1.38 -0.32
CA TYR A 108 -12.35 2.04 -1.40
C TYR A 108 -11.31 1.13 -2.07
N SER A 109 -10.93 0.02 -1.41
CA SER A 109 -9.99 -0.96 -1.95
C SER A 109 -10.53 -1.54 -3.26
N GLY A 110 -9.69 -1.51 -4.30
CA GLY A 110 -10.05 -1.96 -5.65
C GLY A 110 -10.98 -1.00 -6.42
N ARG A 111 -11.29 0.19 -5.90
CA ARG A 111 -12.24 1.14 -6.52
C ARG A 111 -11.66 2.53 -6.75
N LEU A 112 -10.75 2.97 -5.88
CA LEU A 112 -10.09 4.26 -6.02
C LEU A 112 -8.85 4.13 -6.92
N LYS A 113 -8.78 4.93 -7.98
CA LYS A 113 -7.58 5.10 -8.80
C LYS A 113 -6.85 6.37 -8.38
N VAL A 114 -5.52 6.30 -8.32
CA VAL A 114 -4.61 7.41 -8.05
C VAL A 114 -3.72 7.58 -9.28
N SER A 115 -3.56 8.81 -9.77
CA SER A 115 -2.70 9.12 -10.92
C SER A 115 -1.62 10.11 -10.53
N TYR A 116 -0.37 9.86 -10.95
CA TYR A 116 0.81 10.68 -10.68
C TYR A 116 1.37 11.37 -11.91
#